data_AF-A0A4Q5UD26-F1
#
_entry.id   AF-A0A4Q5UD26-F1
#
_cell.length_a   1.000
_cell.length_b   1.000
_cell.length_c   1.000
_cell.angle_alpha   90.00
_cell.angle_beta   90.00
_cell.angle_gamma   90.00
#
_symmetry.space_group_name_H-M   'P 1'
#
loop_
_entity.id
_entity.type
_entity.pdbx_description
1 polymer ?
#
loop_
_entity_poly.entity_id
_entity_poly.type
_entity_poly.pdbx_seq_one_letter_code
_entity_poly.pdbx_strand_id
1 'polypeptide(L)'
;MRGVIVPNADPAWKPFLGTPGFPDFPSNHAVFSNSVAYALSSIYGSQTAFKNATYEGVMADLGSGPENLGTRQYASFDAMAAEISISRLYGGIHYRYSCEEGAKQGKKTAQNVDAKVKFLK
;
A
#
# COMPACT_ATOMS: atom_id res chain seq x y z
N MET A 1 -10.63 15.27 -16.32
CA MET A 1 -10.27 14.28 -15.26
C MET A 1 -9.87 15.06 -14.01
N ARG A 2 -10.54 14.86 -12.86
CA ARG A 2 -10.11 15.47 -11.60
C ARG A 2 -8.87 14.69 -11.11
N GLY A 3 -7.71 15.35 -11.17
CA GLY A 3 -6.45 14.78 -10.70
C GLY A 3 -6.48 14.51 -9.19
N VAL A 4 -5.76 13.47 -8.78
CA VAL A 4 -5.63 12.99 -7.40
C VAL A 4 -5.13 14.09 -6.45
N ILE A 5 -4.10 14.83 -6.88
CA ILE A 5 -3.52 15.95 -6.15
C ILE A 5 -3.80 17.19 -7.01
N VAL A 6 -4.38 18.23 -6.41
CA VAL A 6 -4.56 19.52 -7.11
C VAL A 6 -3.21 19.96 -7.67
N PRO A 7 -3.15 20.59 -8.86
CA PRO A 7 -1.90 21.09 -9.41
C PRO A 7 -1.17 21.89 -8.32
N ASN A 8 0.04 21.47 -8.00
CA ASN A 8 0.90 22.19 -7.07
C ASN A 8 0.98 23.66 -7.55
N ALA A 9 0.99 24.62 -6.62
CA ALA A 9 1.23 26.02 -6.94
C ALA A 9 2.57 26.21 -7.70
N ASP A 10 3.48 25.24 -7.55
CA ASP A 10 4.67 25.08 -8.40
C ASP A 10 4.36 24.21 -9.64
N PRO A 11 4.37 24.80 -10.86
CA PRO A 11 4.16 24.07 -12.11
C PRO A 11 5.32 23.14 -12.50
N ALA A 12 6.49 23.26 -11.89
CA ALA A 12 7.64 22.39 -12.16
C ALA A 12 7.57 21.06 -11.37
N TRP A 13 6.79 21.02 -10.29
CA TRP A 13 6.67 19.83 -9.46
C TRP A 13 6.02 18.67 -10.21
N LYS A 14 6.58 17.48 -10.03
CA LYS A 14 6.05 16.22 -10.55
C LYS A 14 6.07 15.15 -9.46
N PRO A 15 5.06 14.26 -9.41
CA PRO A 15 5.10 13.11 -8.53
C PRO A 15 6.22 12.16 -8.95
N PHE A 16 6.74 11.40 -7.99
CA PHE A 16 7.75 10.38 -8.24
C PHE A 16 7.18 9.24 -9.11
N LEU A 17 5.92 8.87 -8.86
CA LEU A 17 5.19 7.89 -9.67
C LEU A 17 4.19 8.59 -10.59
N GLY A 18 3.95 7.99 -11.77
CA GLY A 18 2.85 8.43 -12.64
C GLY A 18 1.50 8.34 -11.92
N THR A 19 0.74 9.43 -11.90
CA THR A 19 -0.58 9.47 -11.26
C THR A 19 -1.57 8.58 -12.01
N PRO A 20 -2.20 7.59 -11.35
CA PRO A 20 -3.20 6.75 -11.98
C PRO A 20 -4.47 7.52 -12.38
N GLY A 21 -5.19 7.03 -13.39
CA GLY A 21 -6.40 7.66 -13.95
C GLY A 21 -7.68 7.50 -13.14
N PHE A 22 -7.64 7.66 -11.81
CA PHE A 22 -8.78 7.57 -10.90
C PHE A 22 -8.68 8.58 -9.73
N PRO A 23 -9.77 8.88 -9.01
CA PRO A 23 -9.75 9.81 -7.87
C PRO A 23 -8.84 9.35 -6.72
N ASP A 24 -8.36 10.30 -5.92
CA ASP A 24 -7.42 10.06 -4.81
C ASP A 24 -7.99 9.26 -3.64
N PHE A 25 -9.22 9.59 -3.24
CA PHE A 25 -9.76 9.14 -1.96
C PHE A 25 -10.76 8.00 -2.12
N PRO A 26 -10.65 6.93 -1.32
CA PRO A 26 -9.51 6.57 -0.46
C PRO A 26 -8.35 5.97 -1.27
N SER A 27 -7.18 5.83 -0.64
CA SER A 27 -6.07 5.13 -1.29
C SER A 27 -6.35 3.63 -1.44
N ASN A 28 -6.47 3.15 -2.69
CA ASN A 28 -6.69 1.73 -2.98
C ASN A 28 -5.60 0.82 -2.42
N HIS A 29 -4.33 1.24 -2.50
CA HIS A 29 -3.21 0.43 -1.96
C HIS A 29 -3.32 0.31 -0.43
N ALA A 30 -3.72 1.38 0.26
CA ALA A 30 -3.93 1.34 1.70
C ALA A 30 -5.12 0.45 2.08
N VAL A 31 -6.26 0.59 1.39
CA VAL A 31 -7.45 -0.27 1.61
C VAL A 31 -7.12 -1.74 1.40
N PHE A 32 -6.51 -2.07 0.26
CA PHE A 32 -6.28 -3.46 -0.11
C PHE A 32 -5.24 -4.11 0.79
N SER A 33 -4.08 -3.47 1.01
CA SER A 33 -3.01 -4.04 1.82
C SER A 33 -3.42 -4.26 3.27
N ASN A 34 -4.17 -3.32 3.88
CA ASN A 34 -4.65 -3.50 5.27
C ASN A 34 -5.75 -4.55 5.39
N SER A 35 -6.55 -4.76 4.33
CA SER A 35 -7.50 -5.88 4.28
C SER A 35 -6.77 -7.22 4.23
N VAL A 36 -5.75 -7.32 3.36
CA VAL A 36 -4.92 -8.52 3.19
C VAL A 36 -4.12 -8.81 4.46
N ALA A 37 -3.53 -7.79 5.09
CA ALA A 37 -2.77 -7.96 6.33
C ALA A 37 -3.63 -8.55 7.44
N TYR A 38 -4.86 -8.04 7.64
CA TYR A 38 -5.79 -8.63 8.60
C TYR A 38 -6.07 -10.11 8.30
N ALA A 39 -6.38 -10.44 7.04
CA ALA A 39 -6.69 -11.81 6.64
C ALA A 39 -5.50 -12.76 6.90
N LEU A 40 -4.29 -12.39 6.46
CA LEU A 40 -3.09 -13.18 6.65
C LEU A 40 -2.72 -13.31 8.13
N SER A 41 -2.82 -12.23 8.92
CA SER A 41 -2.60 -12.28 10.36
C SER A 41 -3.61 -13.18 11.08
N SER A 42 -4.84 -13.30 10.57
CA SER A 42 -5.84 -14.19 11.14
C SER A 42 -5.56 -15.67 10.90
N ILE A 43 -4.82 -16.01 9.84
CA ILE A 43 -4.47 -17.38 9.45
C ILE A 43 -3.12 -17.78 10.04
N TYR A 44 -2.12 -16.92 9.88
CA TYR A 44 -0.73 -17.25 10.22
C TYR A 44 -0.27 -16.70 11.56
N GLY A 45 -1.06 -15.83 12.21
CA GLY A 45 -0.69 -15.12 13.43
C GLY A 45 -0.29 -13.66 13.19
N SER A 46 -0.49 -12.81 14.19
CA SER A 46 -0.24 -11.36 14.11
C SER A 46 1.24 -10.96 14.11
N GLN A 47 2.13 -11.85 14.56
CA GLN A 47 3.58 -11.61 14.69
C GLN A 47 4.41 -12.47 13.73
N THR A 48 3.83 -12.82 12.59
CA THR A 48 4.49 -13.67 11.60
C THR A 48 5.43 -12.84 10.75
N ALA A 49 6.73 -12.98 11.03
CA ALA A 49 7.78 -12.40 10.21
C ALA A 49 7.94 -13.18 8.90
N PHE A 50 8.24 -12.47 7.81
CA PHE A 50 8.45 -13.09 6.50
C PHE A 50 9.37 -12.27 5.60
N LYS A 51 9.98 -12.95 4.63
CA LYS A 51 10.72 -12.35 3.51
C LYS A 51 9.78 -12.25 2.31
N ASN A 52 9.57 -11.05 1.80
CA ASN A 52 8.94 -10.80 0.51
C ASN A 52 10.03 -10.74 -0.57
N ALA A 53 10.05 -11.73 -1.46
CA ALA A 53 10.95 -11.82 -2.60
C ALA A 53 10.22 -11.68 -3.95
N THR A 54 8.98 -11.16 -3.96
CA THR A 54 8.16 -11.03 -5.17
C THR A 54 8.84 -10.21 -6.28
N TYR A 55 9.73 -9.29 -5.91
CA TYR A 55 10.47 -8.43 -6.84
C TYR A 55 11.96 -8.76 -6.96
N GLU A 56 12.39 -9.92 -6.45
CA GLU A 56 13.80 -10.34 -6.56
C GLU A 56 14.19 -10.51 -8.03
N GLY A 57 15.19 -9.76 -8.47
CA GLY A 57 15.66 -9.78 -9.87
C GLY A 57 14.84 -8.90 -10.82
N VAL A 58 13.81 -8.20 -10.33
CA VAL A 58 13.08 -7.22 -11.13
C VAL A 58 13.89 -5.93 -11.18
N MET A 59 14.31 -5.54 -12.39
CA MET A 59 15.01 -4.30 -12.63
C MET A 59 14.01 -3.16 -12.88
N ALA A 60 14.18 -2.05 -12.17
CA ALA A 60 13.41 -0.83 -12.39
C ALA A 60 14.32 0.39 -12.31
N ASP A 61 14.00 1.45 -13.06
CA ASP A 61 14.66 2.74 -12.90
C ASP A 61 13.84 3.63 -11.98
N LEU A 62 14.38 3.93 -10.80
CA LEU A 62 13.77 4.77 -9.77
C LEU A 62 14.35 6.19 -9.75
N GLY A 63 14.99 6.63 -10.84
CA GLY A 63 15.55 7.97 -11.00
C GLY A 63 17.08 8.05 -10.82
N SER A 64 17.72 6.92 -10.53
CA SER A 64 19.18 6.78 -10.40
C SER A 64 19.76 5.70 -11.34
N GLY A 65 18.98 5.27 -12.34
CA GLY A 65 19.32 4.18 -13.25
C GLY A 65 18.72 2.84 -12.82
N PRO A 66 18.89 1.79 -13.64
CA PRO A 66 18.32 0.48 -13.36
C PRO A 66 18.86 -0.14 -12.07
N GLU A 67 17.98 -0.43 -11.13
CA GLU A 67 18.27 -1.11 -9.88
C GLU A 67 17.38 -2.34 -9.68
N ASN A 68 17.92 -3.34 -9.00
CA ASN A 68 17.17 -4.53 -8.62
C ASN A 68 16.28 -4.19 -7.41
N LEU A 69 14.97 -4.30 -7.57
CA LEU A 69 13.99 -4.03 -6.52
C LEU A 69 14.13 -4.97 -5.30
N GLY A 70 14.80 -6.11 -5.49
CA GLY A 70 15.32 -6.94 -4.42
C GLY A 70 14.25 -7.56 -3.54
N THR A 71 14.58 -7.71 -2.26
CA THR A 71 13.73 -8.37 -1.28
C THR A 71 13.52 -7.49 -0.06
N ARG A 72 12.36 -7.61 0.58
CA ARG A 72 12.03 -6.89 1.81
C ARG A 72 11.69 -7.88 2.92
N GLN A 73 12.10 -7.54 4.14
CA GLN A 73 11.77 -8.32 5.33
C GLN A 73 10.80 -7.52 6.18
N TYR A 74 9.76 -8.18 6.67
CA TYR A 74 8.76 -7.57 7.53
C TYR A 74 8.61 -8.39 8.82
N ALA A 75 8.45 -7.67 9.94
CA ALA A 75 8.19 -8.30 11.24
C ALA A 75 6.74 -8.83 11.35
N SER A 76 5.82 -8.31 10.54
CA SER A 76 4.41 -8.73 10.50
C SER A 76 3.75 -8.29 9.18
N PHE A 77 2.57 -8.84 8.88
CA PHE A 77 1.78 -8.37 7.74
C PHE A 77 1.28 -6.93 7.92
N ASP A 78 1.02 -6.51 9.17
CA ASP A 78 0.66 -5.11 9.48
C ASP A 78 1.83 -4.15 9.15
N ALA A 79 3.09 -4.56 9.42
CA ALA A 79 4.26 -3.77 9.04
C ALA A 79 4.38 -3.63 7.52
N MET A 80 4.11 -4.70 6.76
CA MET A 80 4.04 -4.65 5.30
C MET A 80 2.93 -3.70 4.82
N ALA A 81 1.73 -3.79 5.36
CA ALA A 81 0.61 -2.92 4.96
C ALA A 81 0.86 -1.44 5.30
N ALA A 82 1.51 -1.16 6.44
CA ALA A 82 1.92 0.19 6.81
C ALA A 82 2.92 0.76 5.80
N GLU A 83 3.93 -0.02 5.40
CA GLU A 83 4.91 0.39 4.38
C GLU A 83 4.24 0.62 3.01
N ILE A 84 3.36 -0.28 2.58
CA ILE A 84 2.59 -0.12 1.33
C ILE A 84 1.75 1.17 1.37
N SER A 85 1.09 1.45 2.49
CA SER A 85 0.24 2.63 2.65
C SER A 85 1.04 3.93 2.55
N ILE A 86 2.16 4.05 3.28
CA ILE A 86 2.98 5.26 3.27
C ILE A 86 3.77 5.43 1.96
N SER A 87 4.09 4.33 1.25
CA SER A 87 4.79 4.39 -0.03
C SER A 87 4.08 5.28 -1.06
N ARG A 88 2.76 5.43 -0.95
CA ARG A 88 1.98 6.24 -1.89
C ARG A 88 2.13 7.74 -1.66
N LEU A 89 2.37 8.13 -0.40
CA LEU A 89 2.75 9.49 -0.06
C LEU A 89 4.14 9.80 -0.64
N TYR A 90 5.10 8.88 -0.48
CA TYR A 90 6.44 9.03 -1.07
C TYR A 90 6.41 9.04 -2.60
N GLY A 91 5.50 8.27 -3.20
CA GLY A 91 5.23 8.30 -4.63
C GLY A 91 4.65 9.62 -5.13
N GLY A 92 4.19 10.51 -4.23
CA GLY A 92 3.57 11.78 -4.59
C GLY A 92 2.19 11.61 -5.23
N ILE A 93 1.47 10.54 -4.92
CA ILE A 93 0.20 10.18 -5.61
C ILE A 93 -0.93 9.84 -4.64
N HIS A 94 -0.76 10.12 -3.36
CA HIS A 94 -1.85 10.14 -2.38
C HIS A 94 -1.55 11.16 -1.28
N TYR A 95 -2.59 11.84 -0.79
CA TYR A 95 -2.47 12.57 0.47
C TYR A 95 -2.36 11.60 1.65
N ARG A 96 -1.68 12.02 2.73
CA ARG A 96 -1.56 11.22 3.97
C ARG A 96 -2.92 10.76 4.50
N TYR A 97 -3.90 11.66 4.48
CA TYR A 97 -5.26 11.35 4.92
C TYR A 97 -5.89 10.19 4.13
N SER A 98 -5.71 10.17 2.80
CA SER A 98 -6.22 9.10 1.93
C SER A 98 -5.58 7.75 2.21
N CYS A 99 -4.31 7.74 2.61
CA CYS A 99 -3.63 6.53 3.09
C CYS A 99 -4.16 6.07 4.45
N GLU A 100 -4.31 6.97 5.42
CA GLU A 100 -4.75 6.63 6.78
C GLU A 100 -6.21 6.16 6.82
N GLU A 101 -7.12 6.85 6.14
CA GLU A 101 -8.52 6.43 6.05
C GLU A 101 -8.68 5.15 5.22
N GLY A 102 -7.89 5.01 4.15
CA GLY A 102 -7.83 3.77 3.38
C GLY A 102 -7.43 2.57 4.25
N ALA A 103 -6.41 2.73 5.09
CA ALA A 103 -5.97 1.68 6.00
C ALA A 103 -7.08 1.27 7.00
N LYS A 104 -7.76 2.25 7.61
CA LYS A 104 -8.90 2.02 8.51
C LYS A 104 -10.04 1.29 7.80
N GLN A 105 -10.40 1.74 6.59
CA GLN A 105 -11.45 1.14 5.78
C GLN A 105 -11.11 -0.31 5.39
N GLY A 106 -9.87 -0.57 4.98
CA GLY A 106 -9.40 -1.91 4.63
C GLY A 106 -9.52 -2.89 5.80
N LYS A 107 -8.97 -2.51 6.95
CA LYS A 107 -9.06 -3.32 8.18
C LYS A 107 -10.52 -3.59 8.57
N LYS A 108 -11.39 -2.57 8.52
CA LYS A 108 -12.81 -2.72 8.83
C LYS A 108 -13.53 -3.64 7.84
N THR A 109 -13.18 -3.57 6.56
CA THR A 109 -13.74 -4.44 5.52
C THR A 109 -13.39 -5.90 5.81
N ALA A 110 -12.12 -6.20 6.09
CA ALA A 110 -11.69 -7.55 6.42
C ALA A 110 -12.34 -8.08 7.71
N GLN A 111 -12.46 -7.26 8.76
CA GLN A 111 -13.20 -7.61 9.99
C GLN A 111 -14.66 -7.95 9.71
N ASN A 112 -15.33 -7.18 8.84
CA ASN A 112 -16.72 -7.44 8.48
C ASN A 112 -16.88 -8.75 7.69
N VAL A 113 -15.90 -9.09 6.84
CA VAL A 113 -15.87 -10.37 6.12
C VAL A 113 -15.63 -11.53 7.09
N ASP A 114 -14.64 -11.40 7.97
CA ASP A 114 -14.27 -12.42 8.95
C ASP A 114 -15.41 -12.72 9.96
N ALA A 115 -16.17 -11.69 10.34
CA ALA A 115 -17.35 -11.86 11.20
C ALA A 115 -18.50 -12.63 10.51
N LYS A 116 -18.50 -12.71 9.17
CA LYS A 116 -19.57 -13.35 8.38
C LYS A 116 -19.15 -14.69 7.80
N VAL A 117 -17.88 -14.84 7.44
CA VAL A 117 -17.34 -16.01 6.75
C VAL A 117 -16.36 -16.70 7.69
N LYS A 118 -16.66 -17.94 8.05
CA LYS A 118 -15.75 -18.78 8.83
C LYS A 118 -14.73 -19.42 7.89
N PHE A 119 -13.57 -18.79 7.75
CA PHE A 119 -12.43 -19.41 7.10
C PHE A 119 -11.85 -20.52 7.98
N LEU A 120 -11.29 -21.55 7.36
CA LEU A 120 -10.39 -22.47 8.04
C LEU A 120 -9.13 -21.67 8.40
N LYS A 121 -8.84 -21.58 9.69
CA LYS A 121 -7.69 -20.88 10.26
C LYS A 121 -6.92 -21.86 11.14
#